data_AF-A0A953QK50-F1
#
_entry.id   AF-A0A953QK50-F1
#
_cell.length_a   1.000
_cell.length_b   1.000
_cell.length_c   1.000
_cell.angle_alpha   90.00
_cell.angle_beta   90.00
_cell.angle_gamma   90.00
#
_symmetry.space_group_name_H-M   'P 1'
#
loop_
_entity.id
_entity.type
_entity.pdbx_description
1 polymer ?
#
loop_
_entity_poly.entity_id
_entity_poly.type
_entity_poly.pdbx_seq_one_letter_code
_entity_poly.pdbx_strand_id
1 'polypeptide(L)'
;MLYVLSLALWMKRRDAGARLAWTAGCALYLAHVAAAFALRHHWSHAAAYQETARQTREVFGIDSGAGIYFNYAFTILWIADALWWWLAGLDRYRTRPRRVTVAVHLFFAFMFFNGAIVFGSPFMRWLGTAAILILLVVAASRLPPK
;
A
#
# COMPACT_ATOMS: atom_id res chain seq x y z
N MET A 1 -4.82 5.76 -0.04
CA MET A 1 -6.25 5.83 -0.40
C MET A 1 -6.58 5.03 -1.65
N LEU A 2 -5.85 5.23 -2.76
CA LEU A 2 -6.12 4.49 -4.02
C LEU A 2 -6.01 2.98 -3.90
N TYR A 3 -5.16 2.46 -3.02
CA TYR A 3 -5.13 1.05 -2.63
C TYR A 3 -6.51 0.52 -2.20
N VAL A 4 -7.13 1.21 -1.22
CA VAL A 4 -8.44 0.84 -0.66
C VAL A 4 -9.54 0.94 -1.72
N LEU A 5 -9.52 2.02 -2.52
CA LEU A 5 -10.46 2.20 -3.62
C LEU A 5 -10.34 1.08 -4.65
N SER A 6 -9.11 0.73 -5.07
CA SER A 6 -8.86 -0.35 -6.00
C SER A 6 -9.40 -1.68 -5.48
N LEU A 7 -9.10 -2.02 -4.22
CA LEU A 7 -9.57 -3.26 -3.60
C LEU A 7 -11.11 -3.31 -3.48
N ALA A 8 -11.74 -2.18 -3.11
CA ALA A 8 -13.20 -2.07 -3.06
C ALA A 8 -13.85 -2.25 -4.44
N LEU A 9 -13.27 -1.64 -5.49
CA LEU A 9 -13.74 -1.80 -6.88
C LEU A 9 -13.53 -3.23 -7.38
N TRP A 10 -12.41 -3.86 -7.02
CA TRP A 10 -12.11 -5.25 -7.36
C TRP A 10 -13.12 -6.21 -6.73
N MET A 11 -13.41 -6.04 -5.43
CA MET A 11 -14.48 -6.80 -4.76
C MET A 11 -15.85 -6.57 -5.42
N LYS A 12 -16.10 -5.36 -5.93
CA LYS A 12 -17.32 -5.01 -6.69
C LYS A 12 -17.33 -5.51 -8.14
N ARG A 13 -16.33 -6.30 -8.57
CA ARG A 13 -16.13 -6.78 -9.94
C ARG A 13 -16.03 -5.67 -11.00
N ARG A 14 -15.65 -4.45 -10.58
CA ARG A 14 -15.40 -3.30 -11.47
C ARG A 14 -13.92 -3.25 -11.84
N ASP A 15 -13.46 -4.21 -12.63
CA ASP A 15 -12.02 -4.46 -12.80
C ASP A 15 -11.27 -3.33 -13.51
N ALA A 16 -11.88 -2.68 -14.50
CA ALA A 16 -11.26 -1.56 -15.19
C ALA A 16 -10.93 -0.41 -14.22
N GLY A 17 -11.91 -0.04 -13.38
CA GLY A 17 -11.72 0.97 -12.34
C GLY A 17 -10.73 0.52 -11.26
N ALA A 18 -10.79 -0.75 -10.86
CA ALA A 18 -9.85 -1.31 -9.89
C ALA A 18 -8.40 -1.27 -10.39
N ARG A 19 -8.18 -1.66 -11.65
CA ARG A 19 -6.85 -1.65 -12.30
C ARG A 19 -6.34 -0.22 -12.48
N LEU A 20 -7.20 0.72 -12.88
CA LEU A 20 -6.83 2.13 -13.00
C LEU A 20 -6.43 2.72 -11.64
N ALA A 21 -7.25 2.52 -10.60
CA ALA A 21 -6.95 2.98 -9.25
C ALA A 21 -5.67 2.32 -8.69
N TRP A 22 -5.44 1.04 -8.98
CA TRP A 22 -4.22 0.33 -8.59
C TRP A 22 -2.97 0.95 -9.22
N THR A 23 -3.02 1.16 -10.54
CA THR A 23 -1.90 1.67 -11.33
C THR A 23 -1.62 3.14 -11.01
N ALA A 24 -2.67 3.97 -10.90
CA ALA A 24 -2.53 5.35 -10.48
C ALA A 24 -1.97 5.46 -9.05
N GLY A 25 -2.41 4.57 -8.15
CA GLY A 25 -1.86 4.45 -6.80
C GLY A 25 -0.36 4.15 -6.81
N CYS A 26 0.06 3.19 -7.64
CA CYS A 26 1.48 2.86 -7.83
C CYS A 26 2.27 4.06 -8.36
N ALA A 27 1.78 4.71 -9.42
CA ALA A 27 2.47 5.84 -10.05
C ALA A 27 2.65 7.03 -9.08
N LEU A 28 1.59 7.39 -8.34
CA LEU A 28 1.65 8.44 -7.33
C LEU A 28 2.57 8.09 -6.17
N TYR A 29 2.59 6.81 -5.75
CA TYR A 29 3.53 6.34 -4.74
C TYR A 29 4.99 6.44 -5.21
N LEU A 30 5.29 6.07 -6.46
CA LEU A 30 6.65 6.20 -7.02
C LEU A 30 7.07 7.66 -7.12
N ALA A 31 6.17 8.54 -7.57
CA ALA A 31 6.41 9.98 -7.58
C ALA A 31 6.68 10.51 -6.17
N HIS A 32 5.96 10.02 -5.17
CA HIS A 32 6.18 10.36 -3.76
C HIS A 32 7.55 9.88 -3.26
N VAL A 33 7.96 8.65 -3.56
CA VAL A 33 9.29 8.13 -3.19
C VAL A 33 10.40 8.96 -3.86
N ALA A 34 10.28 9.23 -5.17
CA ALA A 34 11.24 10.05 -5.89
C ALA A 34 11.33 11.47 -5.31
N ALA A 35 10.18 12.10 -5.02
CA ALA A 35 10.15 13.42 -4.39
C ALA A 35 10.76 13.41 -2.98
N ALA A 36 10.50 12.38 -2.16
CA ALA A 36 11.12 12.25 -0.85
C ALA A 36 12.64 12.11 -0.96
N PHE A 37 13.13 11.26 -1.86
CA PHE A 37 14.57 11.10 -2.08
C PHE A 37 15.22 12.38 -2.62
N ALA A 38 14.59 13.05 -3.60
CA ALA A 38 15.14 14.27 -4.19
C ALA A 38 15.14 15.46 -3.20
N LEU A 39 14.03 15.68 -2.50
CA LEU A 39 13.80 16.91 -1.72
C LEU A 39 14.18 16.79 -0.24
N ARG A 40 14.16 15.59 0.34
CA ARG A 40 14.36 15.39 1.79
C ARG A 40 15.62 14.61 2.12
N HIS A 41 16.02 13.68 1.25
CA HIS A 41 17.14 12.79 1.52
C HIS A 41 18.34 13.04 0.59
N HIS A 42 18.25 13.99 -0.35
CA HIS A 42 19.31 14.30 -1.32
C HIS A 42 19.86 13.05 -2.02
N TRP A 43 18.97 12.11 -2.35
CA TRP A 43 19.29 10.80 -2.92
C TRP A 43 20.17 9.88 -2.04
N SER A 44 20.41 10.26 -0.79
CA SER A 44 21.19 9.48 0.17
C SER A 44 20.33 8.41 0.86
N HIS A 45 20.65 7.15 0.61
CA HIS A 45 20.07 6.01 1.34
C HIS A 45 20.34 6.13 2.85
N ALA A 46 21.54 6.55 3.25
CA ALA A 46 21.90 6.71 4.65
C ALA A 46 21.01 7.75 5.35
N ALA A 47 20.73 8.88 4.69
CA ALA A 47 19.83 9.90 5.23
C ALA A 47 18.39 9.37 5.39
N ALA A 48 17.89 8.61 4.41
CA ALA A 48 16.57 7.99 4.49
C ALA A 48 16.48 6.91 5.59
N TYR A 49 17.55 6.13 5.77
CA TYR A 49 17.65 5.14 6.85
C TYR A 49 17.63 5.81 8.22
N GLN A 50 18.44 6.86 8.42
CA GLN A 50 18.50 7.60 9.69
C GLN A 50 17.16 8.26 10.03
N GLU A 51 16.49 8.86 9.06
CA GLU A 51 15.16 9.44 9.28
C GLU A 51 14.13 8.37 9.65
N THR A 52 14.19 7.20 9.01
CA THR A 52 13.33 6.06 9.36
C THR A 52 13.61 5.58 10.79
N ALA A 53 14.89 5.53 11.19
CA ALA A 53 15.30 5.16 12.54
C ALA A 53 14.78 6.16 13.58
N ARG A 54 14.89 7.46 13.29
CA ARG A 54 14.36 8.54 14.13
C ARG A 54 12.85 8.39 14.36
N GLN A 55 12.07 8.23 13.28
CA GLN A 55 10.61 8.05 13.38
C GLN A 55 10.23 6.77 14.13
N THR A 56 10.97 5.68 13.89
CA THR A 56 10.74 4.40 14.60
C THR A 56 11.02 4.54 16.09
N ARG A 57 12.08 5.27 16.47
CA ARG A 57 12.38 5.58 17.87
C ARG A 57 11.28 6.42 18.53
N GLU A 58 10.74 7.40 17.82
CA GLU A 58 9.68 8.27 18.35
C GLU A 58 8.37 7.53 18.62
N VAL A 59 8.04 6.56 17.78
CA VAL A 59 6.78 5.81 17.90
C VAL A 59 6.92 4.57 18.77
N PHE A 60 8.03 3.83 18.64
CA PHE A 60 8.22 2.52 19.24
C PHE A 60 9.39 2.44 20.24
N GLY A 61 10.19 3.50 20.39
CA GLY A 61 11.39 3.52 21.24
C GLY A 61 12.59 2.75 20.67
N ILE A 62 12.48 2.23 19.43
CA ILE A 62 13.51 1.40 18.80
C ILE A 62 14.30 2.22 17.79
N ASP A 63 15.62 2.26 17.92
CA ASP A 63 16.51 2.93 16.97
C ASP A 63 16.88 2.03 15.79
N SER A 64 15.95 1.86 14.86
CA SER A 64 16.16 1.02 13.68
C SER A 64 15.54 1.62 12.45
N GLY A 65 16.36 1.82 11.41
CA GLY A 65 15.92 2.25 10.09
C GLY A 65 15.38 1.12 9.21
N ALA A 66 15.26 -0.11 9.74
CA ALA A 66 14.91 -1.31 8.97
C ALA A 66 13.56 -1.20 8.24
N GLY A 67 12.66 -0.32 8.70
CA GLY A 67 11.40 0.02 8.02
C GLY A 67 11.58 0.43 6.56
N ILE A 68 12.73 1.00 6.19
CA ILE A 68 12.99 1.40 4.80
C ILE A 68 13.06 0.20 3.84
N TYR A 69 13.52 -0.96 4.30
CA TYR A 69 13.56 -2.16 3.47
C TYR A 69 12.16 -2.70 3.18
N PHE A 70 11.21 -2.54 4.13
CA PHE A 70 9.80 -2.83 3.87
C PHE A 70 9.22 -1.90 2.80
N ASN A 71 9.61 -0.62 2.79
CA ASN A 71 9.24 0.32 1.72
C ASN A 71 9.81 -0.10 0.35
N TYR A 72 11.03 -0.64 0.30
CA TYR A 72 11.61 -1.17 -0.94
C TYR A 72 10.89 -2.43 -1.42
N ALA A 73 10.63 -3.38 -0.52
CA ALA A 73 9.84 -4.56 -0.85
C ALA A 73 8.44 -4.18 -1.36
N PHE A 74 7.80 -3.19 -0.73
CA PHE A 74 6.53 -2.64 -1.17
C PHE A 74 6.58 -1.99 -2.55
N THR A 75 7.62 -1.19 -2.83
CA THR A 75 7.86 -0.61 -4.16
C THR A 75 7.95 -1.69 -5.23
N ILE A 76 8.82 -2.68 -5.02
CA ILE A 76 9.07 -3.75 -6.00
C ILE A 76 7.79 -4.57 -6.21
N LEU A 77 7.12 -4.95 -5.13
CA LEU A 77 5.93 -5.77 -5.20
C LEU A 77 4.76 -5.04 -5.88
N TRP A 78 4.58 -3.74 -5.64
CA TRP A 78 3.52 -2.97 -6.30
C TRP A 78 3.76 -2.84 -7.80
N ILE A 79 4.99 -2.52 -8.21
CA ILE A 79 5.35 -2.48 -9.63
C ILE A 79 5.11 -3.85 -10.26
N ALA A 80 5.63 -4.93 -9.66
CA ALA A 80 5.52 -6.27 -10.20
C ALA A 80 4.05 -6.73 -10.33
N ASP A 81 3.23 -6.49 -9.31
CA ASP A 81 1.81 -6.86 -9.30
C ASP A 81 0.99 -6.03 -10.30
N ALA A 82 1.27 -4.71 -10.41
CA ALA A 82 0.65 -3.86 -11.43
C ALA A 82 1.03 -4.30 -12.85
N LEU A 83 2.33 -4.56 -13.10
CA LEU A 83 2.81 -5.08 -14.39
C LEU A 83 2.19 -6.44 -14.70
N TRP A 84 2.09 -7.34 -13.72
CA TRP A 84 1.42 -8.63 -13.91
C TRP A 84 -0.03 -8.43 -14.35
N TRP A 85 -0.79 -7.53 -13.71
CA TRP A 85 -2.17 -7.24 -14.12
C TRP A 85 -2.27 -6.76 -15.58
N TRP A 86 -1.33 -5.93 -16.03
CA TRP A 86 -1.32 -5.44 -17.41
C TRP A 86 -0.85 -6.50 -18.42
N LEU A 87 0.20 -7.25 -18.11
CA LEU A 87 0.84 -8.20 -19.04
C LEU A 87 0.09 -9.52 -19.17
N ALA A 88 -0.44 -10.05 -18.06
CA ALA A 88 -1.16 -11.34 -18.08
C ALA A 88 -2.63 -11.22 -18.48
N GLY A 89 -3.17 -10.00 -18.53
CA GLY A 89 -4.58 -9.74 -18.80
C GLY A 89 -5.50 -10.03 -17.61
N LEU A 90 -6.77 -9.64 -17.76
CA LEU A 90 -7.75 -9.65 -16.68
C LEU A 90 -8.07 -11.07 -16.17
N ASP A 91 -8.25 -12.02 -17.09
CA ASP A 91 -8.70 -13.37 -16.74
C ASP A 91 -7.64 -14.14 -15.94
N ARG A 92 -6.38 -14.03 -16.36
CA ARG A 92 -5.26 -14.65 -15.64
C ARG A 92 -4.99 -13.97 -14.29
N TYR A 93 -5.16 -12.65 -14.21
CA TYR A 93 -5.00 -11.93 -12.95
C TYR A 93 -6.11 -12.30 -11.94
N ARG A 94 -7.35 -12.51 -12.40
CA ARG A 94 -8.46 -12.97 -11.55
C ARG A 94 -8.33 -14.42 -11.09
N THR A 95 -7.75 -15.27 -11.92
CA THR A 95 -7.55 -16.70 -11.61
C THR A 95 -6.26 -16.96 -10.82
N ARG A 96 -5.54 -15.91 -10.40
CA ARG A 96 -4.31 -16.05 -9.62
C ARG A 96 -4.56 -16.83 -8.32
N PRO A 97 -3.60 -17.66 -7.85
CA PRO A 97 -3.79 -18.46 -6.65
C PRO A 97 -4.22 -17.62 -5.45
N ARG A 98 -5.22 -18.08 -4.70
CA ARG A 98 -5.77 -17.37 -3.54
C ARG A 98 -4.69 -17.00 -2.52
N ARG A 99 -3.70 -17.88 -2.31
CA ARG A 99 -2.58 -17.63 -1.39
C ARG A 99 -1.75 -16.40 -1.79
N VAL A 100 -1.49 -16.23 -3.10
CA VAL A 100 -0.77 -15.06 -3.63
C VAL A 100 -1.60 -13.80 -3.42
N THR A 101 -2.89 -13.81 -3.78
CA THR A 101 -3.81 -12.70 -3.52
C THR A 101 -3.80 -12.28 -2.06
N VAL A 102 -3.95 -13.24 -1.15
CA VAL A 102 -3.99 -12.97 0.29
C VAL A 102 -2.66 -12.42 0.79
N ALA A 103 -1.54 -13.04 0.42
CA ALA A 103 -0.21 -12.59 0.84
C ALA A 103 0.09 -11.14 0.39
N VAL A 104 -0.16 -10.83 -0.88
CA VAL A 104 0.04 -9.47 -1.43
C VAL A 104 -0.84 -8.47 -0.69
N HIS A 105 -2.14 -8.73 -0.55
CA HIS A 105 -3.04 -7.76 0.08
C HIS A 105 -2.86 -7.65 1.60
N LEU A 106 -2.44 -8.71 2.31
CA LEU A 106 -2.06 -8.62 3.72
C LEU A 106 -0.83 -7.73 3.89
N PHE A 107 0.19 -7.93 3.05
CA PHE A 107 1.39 -7.09 3.08
C PHE A 107 1.07 -5.63 2.76
N PHE A 108 0.24 -5.37 1.75
CA PHE A 108 -0.19 -4.00 1.42
C PHE A 108 -1.06 -3.38 2.51
N ALA A 109 -1.95 -4.15 3.14
CA ALA A 109 -2.74 -3.67 4.26
C ALA A 109 -1.84 -3.32 5.46
N PHE A 110 -0.84 -4.15 5.75
CA PHE A 110 0.19 -3.86 6.76
C PHE A 110 0.95 -2.57 6.45
N MET A 111 1.43 -2.40 5.22
CA MET A 111 2.14 -1.18 4.81
C MET A 111 1.24 0.05 4.86
N PHE A 112 -0.02 -0.07 4.41
CA PHE A 112 -1.00 1.01 4.48
C PHE A 112 -1.29 1.42 5.92
N PHE A 113 -1.49 0.45 6.82
CA PHE A 113 -1.73 0.71 8.24
C PHE A 113 -0.55 1.45 8.87
N ASN A 114 0.67 0.94 8.67
CA ASN A 114 1.86 1.60 9.22
C ASN A 114 2.04 3.00 8.64
N GLY A 115 1.97 3.16 7.32
CA GLY A 115 2.21 4.44 6.67
C GLY A 115 1.12 5.50 6.93
N ALA A 116 -0.15 5.11 6.92
CA ALA A 116 -1.26 6.06 7.04
C ALA A 116 -1.69 6.32 8.49
N ILE A 117 -1.63 5.31 9.37
CA ILE A 117 -2.22 5.38 10.72
C ILE A 117 -1.14 5.48 11.80
N VAL A 118 -0.06 4.69 11.71
CA VAL A 118 0.99 4.70 12.74
C VAL A 118 1.90 5.92 12.55
N PHE A 119 2.50 6.05 11.37
CA PHE A 119 3.48 7.11 11.06
C PHE A 119 2.86 8.33 10.37
N GLY A 120 1.60 8.24 9.94
CA GLY A 120 0.92 9.33 9.24
C GLY A 120 0.72 10.57 10.13
N SER A 121 0.59 11.74 9.49
CA SER A 121 0.18 12.98 10.16
C SER A 121 -1.23 12.84 10.77
N PRO A 122 -1.61 13.64 11.79
CA PRO A 122 -2.91 13.49 12.47
C PRO A 122 -4.11 13.42 11.52
N PHE A 123 -4.14 14.26 10.48
CA PHE A 123 -5.16 14.22 9.45
C PHE A 123 -5.15 12.90 8.65
N MET A 124 -3.96 12.44 8.24
CA MET A 124 -3.80 11.17 7.52
C MET A 124 -4.19 9.96 8.36
N ARG A 125 -3.99 10.00 9.69
CA ARG A 125 -4.43 8.93 10.59
C ARG A 125 -5.95 8.75 10.56
N TRP A 126 -6.70 9.85 10.68
CA TRP A 126 -8.16 9.81 10.58
C TRP A 126 -8.64 9.31 9.22
N LEU A 127 -8.04 9.81 8.15
CA LEU A 127 -8.39 9.38 6.79
C LEU A 127 -8.05 7.89 6.56
N GLY A 128 -6.92 7.42 7.09
CA GLY A 128 -6.49 6.03 7.09
C GLY A 128 -7.49 5.13 7.80
N THR A 129 -7.88 5.50 9.01
CA THR A 129 -8.87 4.78 9.82
C THR A 129 -10.22 4.70 9.09
N ALA A 130 -10.72 5.83 8.57
CA ALA A 130 -11.96 5.86 7.81
C ALA A 130 -11.91 4.94 6.59
N ALA A 131 -10.78 4.92 5.86
CA ALA A 131 -10.60 4.06 4.70
C ALA A 131 -10.63 2.56 5.06
N ILE A 132 -10.01 2.16 6.18
CA ILE A 132 -10.07 0.76 6.67
C ILE A 132 -11.51 0.40 7.04
N LEU A 133 -12.23 1.27 7.76
CA LEU A 133 -13.62 1.02 8.15
C LEU A 133 -14.52 0.81 6.92
N ILE A 134 -14.39 1.67 5.90
CA ILE A 134 -15.13 1.54 4.64
C ILE A 134 -14.82 0.19 3.97
N LEU A 135 -13.54 -0.20 3.94
CA LEU A 135 -13.13 -1.47 3.34
C LEU A 135 -13.75 -2.67 4.08
N LEU A 136 -13.78 -2.63 5.41
CA LEU A 136 -14.39 -3.68 6.24
C LEU A 136 -15.90 -3.79 5.99
N VAL A 137 -16.61 -2.67 5.86
CA VAL A 137 -18.03 -2.65 5.50
C VAL A 137 -18.26 -3.27 4.12
N VAL A 138 -17.42 -2.91 3.13
CA VAL A 138 -17.51 -3.49 1.78
C VAL A 138 -17.21 -5.00 1.82
N ALA A 139 -16.26 -5.45 2.64
CA ALA A 139 -15.94 -6.87 2.78
C ALA A 139 -17.06 -7.65 3.51
N ALA A 140 -17.64 -7.08 4.56
CA ALA A 140 -18.73 -7.70 5.32
C ALA A 140 -19.99 -7.87 4.47
N SER A 141 -20.32 -6.89 3.61
CA SER A 141 -21.47 -6.99 2.68
C SER A 141 -21.33 -8.07 1.61
N ARG A 142 -20.17 -8.75 1.51
CA ARG A 142 -19.89 -9.85 0.57
C ARG A 142 -19.97 -11.23 1.21
N LEU A 143 -20.02 -11.33 2.53
CA LEU A 143 -20.19 -12.61 3.21
C LEU A 143 -21.66 -13.02 3.14
N PRO A 144 -21.98 -14.29 2.82
CA PRO A 144 -23.37 -14.76 2.90
C PRO A 144 -23.88 -14.60 4.33
N PRO A 145 -25.17 -14.27 4.53
CA PRO A 145 -25.76 -14.30 5.87
C PRO A 145 -25.56 -15.70 6.46
N LYS A 146 -25.13 -15.74 7.73
CA LYS A 146 -24.97 -16.99 8.48
C LYS A 146 -26.32 -17.65 8.74
#